data_AF-A0A952UTS8-F1
#
_entry.id   AF-A0A952UTS8-F1
#
_cell.length_a   1.000
_cell.length_b   1.000
_cell.length_c   1.000
_cell.angle_alpha   90.00
_cell.angle_beta   90.00
_cell.angle_gamma   90.00
#
_symmetry.space_group_name_H-M   'P 1'
#
loop_
_entity.id
_entity.type
_entity.pdbx_description
1 polymer ?
#
loop_
_entity_poly.entity_id
_entity_poly.type
_entity_poly.pdbx_seq_one_letter_code
_entity_poly.pdbx_strand_id
1 'polypeptide(L)'
;MSTAVPQAPEPSHSKLPPLAEPGYDFQGATFDLTREEDRNIVRFILSQALYGEATGVYCGKSLYAAGSLEAARFYLRQAKQELNHLSTFAEIFRALELTPEPAHWAVKLLSSHNNYYPLKVMMEHALGEGMVLDIFKDLLLQTLPDSDPRVPGIKKKLRVVCREEQEHVAWGEKETRRILTEMPHLQLPFYGLLELQMAVVPFLTKAFQGRAAGHPVLEHLTPFLDFVRARVFEQGRALGIVPEERPGFAKRQLAIAAGLALYARSQVARSTSKLEKIYLRELGFE
;
A
#
# COMPACT_ATOMS: atom_id res chain seq x y z
N MET A 1 -33.04 -41.53 33.52
CA MET A 1 -32.73 -40.08 33.56
C MET A 1 -31.59 -39.83 32.57
N SER A 2 -31.90 -39.30 31.40
CA SER A 2 -30.93 -39.00 30.34
C SER A 2 -30.73 -37.49 30.30
N THR A 3 -29.52 -37.03 30.64
CA THR A 3 -29.13 -35.63 30.63
C THR A 3 -28.72 -35.23 29.22
N ALA A 4 -29.58 -34.49 28.52
CA ALA A 4 -29.25 -33.88 27.23
C ALA A 4 -28.20 -32.77 27.44
N VAL A 5 -27.09 -32.88 26.72
CA VAL A 5 -26.04 -31.85 26.66
C VAL A 5 -26.56 -30.68 25.80
N PRO A 6 -26.41 -29.40 26.21
CA PRO A 6 -26.84 -28.28 25.38
C PRO A 6 -25.94 -28.16 24.14
N GLN A 7 -26.54 -28.13 22.96
CA GLN A 7 -25.84 -27.80 21.73
C GLN A 7 -25.39 -26.33 21.77
N ALA A 8 -24.10 -26.10 21.50
CA ALA A 8 -23.54 -24.76 21.33
C ALA A 8 -24.18 -24.07 20.11
N PRO A 9 -24.40 -22.74 20.17
CA PRO A 9 -24.96 -21.99 19.06
C PRO A 9 -24.03 -22.06 17.85
N GLU A 10 -24.62 -22.31 16.68
CA GLU A 10 -23.90 -22.30 15.39
C GLU A 10 -23.27 -20.93 15.11
N PRO A 11 -22.07 -20.89 14.50
CA PRO A 11 -21.41 -19.64 14.18
C PRO A 11 -22.19 -18.88 13.10
N SER A 12 -22.79 -17.76 13.52
CA SER A 12 -23.39 -16.74 12.66
C SER A 12 -22.50 -16.43 11.45
N HIS A 13 -23.07 -16.55 10.25
CA HIS A 13 -22.45 -16.14 8.99
C HIS A 13 -21.79 -14.76 9.09
N SER A 14 -20.55 -14.69 8.61
CA SER A 14 -19.63 -13.56 8.72
C SER A 14 -20.25 -12.22 8.31
N LYS A 15 -20.32 -11.28 9.24
CA LYS A 15 -20.28 -9.85 8.92
C LYS A 15 -18.90 -9.35 9.32
N LEU A 16 -18.00 -9.29 8.35
CA LEU A 16 -16.75 -8.56 8.51
C LEU A 16 -17.12 -7.09 8.79
N PRO A 17 -16.54 -6.44 9.81
CA PRO A 17 -16.83 -5.03 10.10
C PRO A 17 -16.42 -4.15 8.90
N PRO A 18 -17.15 -3.04 8.65
CA PRO A 18 -16.83 -2.12 7.56
C PRO A 18 -15.48 -1.42 7.79
N LEU A 19 -14.76 -1.18 6.69
CA LEU A 19 -13.51 -0.41 6.67
C LEU A 19 -13.86 1.05 7.01
N ALA A 20 -13.34 1.58 8.12
CA ALA A 20 -13.96 2.67 8.89
C ALA A 20 -13.84 4.11 8.34
N GLU A 21 -13.26 4.36 7.16
CA GLU A 21 -13.13 5.70 6.58
C GLU A 21 -13.80 5.81 5.20
N PRO A 22 -14.41 6.96 4.83
CA PRO A 22 -14.99 7.14 3.50
C PRO A 22 -13.88 7.06 2.45
N GLY A 23 -14.01 6.09 1.54
CA GLY A 23 -13.12 5.91 0.39
C GLY A 23 -13.57 6.72 -0.82
N TYR A 24 -12.76 6.73 -1.88
CA TYR A 24 -13.17 7.27 -3.17
C TYR A 24 -14.28 6.40 -3.80
N ASP A 25 -15.28 7.03 -4.41
CA ASP A 25 -16.39 6.34 -5.08
C ASP A 25 -16.18 6.25 -6.60
N PHE A 26 -16.04 5.03 -7.11
CA PHE A 26 -15.96 4.75 -8.55
C PHE A 26 -17.33 4.73 -9.26
N GLN A 27 -18.42 5.07 -8.57
CA GLN A 27 -19.77 5.22 -9.14
C GLN A 27 -20.26 3.96 -9.87
N GLY A 28 -19.84 2.78 -9.40
CA GLY A 28 -20.16 1.50 -10.02
C GLY A 28 -19.38 1.19 -11.31
N ALA A 29 -18.37 1.98 -11.67
CA ALA A 29 -17.48 1.68 -12.78
C ALA A 29 -16.74 0.36 -12.54
N THR A 30 -16.73 -0.53 -13.53
CA THR A 30 -16.04 -1.81 -13.46
C THR A 30 -15.18 -2.06 -14.69
N PHE A 31 -14.10 -2.82 -14.50
CA PHE A 31 -13.37 -3.43 -15.60
C PHE A 31 -14.21 -4.53 -16.26
N ASP A 32 -14.01 -4.74 -17.55
CA ASP A 32 -14.52 -5.87 -18.31
C ASP A 32 -13.42 -6.91 -18.53
N LEU A 33 -13.40 -7.96 -17.69
CA LEU A 33 -12.37 -9.00 -17.74
C LEU A 33 -12.46 -9.91 -18.98
N THR A 34 -13.44 -9.72 -19.87
CA THR A 34 -13.49 -10.36 -21.20
C THR A 34 -12.69 -9.60 -22.25
N ARG A 35 -12.42 -8.30 -22.01
CA ARG A 35 -11.61 -7.45 -22.89
C ARG A 35 -10.14 -7.55 -22.53
N GLU A 36 -9.31 -7.76 -23.54
CA GLU A 36 -7.86 -7.85 -23.37
C GLU A 36 -7.26 -6.56 -22.79
N GLU A 37 -7.78 -5.40 -23.17
CA GLU A 37 -7.35 -4.10 -22.68
C GLU A 37 -7.49 -3.97 -21.15
N ASP A 38 -8.68 -4.21 -20.62
CA ASP A 38 -8.98 -4.19 -19.19
C ASP A 38 -8.17 -5.26 -18.44
N ARG A 39 -8.04 -6.46 -19.01
CA ARG A 39 -7.18 -7.52 -18.45
C ARG A 39 -5.73 -7.05 -18.32
N ASN A 40 -5.20 -6.35 -19.32
CA ASN A 40 -3.84 -5.80 -19.27
C ASN A 40 -3.69 -4.69 -18.22
N ILE A 41 -4.71 -3.85 -18.03
CA ILE A 41 -4.71 -2.82 -16.97
C ILE A 41 -4.72 -3.48 -15.58
N VAL A 42 -5.62 -4.44 -15.37
CA VAL A 42 -5.70 -5.20 -14.10
C VAL A 42 -4.39 -5.95 -13.85
N ARG A 43 -3.80 -6.58 -14.87
CA ARG A 43 -2.49 -7.23 -14.80
C ARG A 43 -1.40 -6.25 -14.35
N PHE A 44 -1.37 -5.04 -14.93
CA PHE A 44 -0.42 -4.01 -14.52
C PHE A 44 -0.58 -3.67 -13.04
N ILE A 45 -1.80 -3.36 -12.58
CA ILE A 45 -2.07 -2.96 -11.20
C ILE A 45 -1.66 -4.07 -10.24
N LEU A 46 -2.10 -5.31 -10.49
CA LEU A 46 -1.77 -6.46 -9.65
C LEU A 46 -0.26 -6.77 -9.66
N SER A 47 0.45 -6.49 -10.76
CA SER A 47 1.90 -6.72 -10.82
C SER A 47 2.66 -5.73 -9.95
N GLN A 48 2.18 -4.48 -9.87
CA GLN A 48 2.77 -3.48 -8.98
C GLN A 48 2.52 -3.85 -7.52
N ALA A 49 1.31 -4.33 -7.21
CA ALA A 49 0.95 -4.82 -5.89
C ALA A 49 1.82 -6.02 -5.47
N LEU A 50 1.91 -7.05 -6.32
CA LEU A 50 2.73 -8.24 -6.08
C LEU A 50 4.21 -7.89 -5.84
N TYR A 51 4.75 -6.95 -6.62
CA TYR A 51 6.11 -6.45 -6.38
C TYR A 51 6.21 -5.71 -5.04
N GLY A 52 5.21 -4.91 -4.70
CA GLY A 52 5.04 -4.28 -3.38
C GLY A 52 5.17 -5.30 -2.26
N GLU A 53 4.37 -6.37 -2.27
CA GLU A 53 4.43 -7.45 -1.27
C GLU A 53 5.81 -8.13 -1.23
N ALA A 54 6.42 -8.40 -2.40
CA ALA A 54 7.74 -9.02 -2.48
C ALA A 54 8.83 -8.16 -1.83
N THR A 55 8.72 -6.83 -1.96
CA THR A 55 9.56 -5.88 -1.24
C THR A 55 9.14 -5.77 0.23
N GLY A 56 7.85 -5.80 0.54
CA GLY A 56 7.28 -5.67 1.88
C GLY A 56 7.83 -6.70 2.88
N VAL A 57 8.09 -7.93 2.44
CA VAL A 57 8.77 -8.98 3.24
C VAL A 57 10.08 -8.50 3.89
N TYR A 58 10.78 -7.55 3.29
CA TYR A 58 12.00 -6.97 3.85
C TYR A 58 11.78 -6.20 5.16
N CYS A 59 10.53 -5.87 5.52
CA CYS A 59 10.17 -5.37 6.85
C CYS A 59 10.71 -6.27 7.98
N GLY A 60 10.88 -7.58 7.75
CA GLY A 60 11.46 -8.51 8.74
C GLY A 60 12.87 -8.14 9.19
N LYS A 61 13.67 -7.44 8.37
CA LYS A 61 15.00 -6.95 8.79
C LYS A 61 14.88 -5.89 9.90
N SER A 62 13.80 -5.11 9.90
CA SER A 62 13.59 -4.05 10.88
C SER A 62 13.34 -4.58 12.29
N LEU A 63 13.15 -5.89 12.45
CA LEU A 63 13.18 -6.55 13.75
C LEU A 63 14.46 -6.19 14.55
N TYR A 64 15.62 -6.10 13.87
CA TYR A 64 16.90 -5.75 14.52
C TYR A 64 17.04 -4.26 14.84
N ALA A 65 16.22 -3.41 14.24
CA ALA A 65 16.20 -1.97 14.48
C ALA A 65 15.00 -1.53 15.35
N ALA A 66 14.19 -2.49 15.82
CA ALA A 66 12.99 -2.21 16.59
C ALA A 66 13.35 -1.52 17.91
N GLY A 67 12.78 -0.33 18.15
CA GLY A 67 13.03 0.46 19.37
C GLY A 67 12.31 -0.05 20.62
N SER A 68 11.43 -1.05 20.49
CA SER A 68 10.66 -1.60 21.59
C SER A 68 10.24 -3.05 21.33
N LEU A 69 9.82 -3.77 22.39
CA LEU A 69 9.24 -5.11 22.26
C LEU A 69 7.94 -5.10 21.44
N GLU A 70 7.15 -4.03 21.54
CA GLU A 70 5.95 -3.86 20.73
C GLU A 70 6.30 -3.80 19.23
N ALA A 71 7.28 -2.94 18.87
CA ALA A 71 7.77 -2.83 17.50
C ALA A 71 8.36 -4.15 17.00
N ALA A 72 9.13 -4.87 17.83
CA ALA A 72 9.67 -6.17 17.46
C ALA A 72 8.57 -7.20 17.18
N ARG A 73 7.54 -7.25 18.05
CA ARG A 73 6.37 -8.13 17.83
C ARG A 73 5.58 -7.73 16.59
N PHE A 74 5.49 -6.43 16.28
CA PHE A 74 4.85 -5.93 15.07
C PHE A 74 5.59 -6.42 13.82
N TYR A 75 6.90 -6.17 13.70
CA TYR A 75 7.67 -6.60 12.53
C TYR A 75 7.67 -8.11 12.31
N LEU A 76 7.66 -8.91 13.39
CA LEU A 76 7.53 -10.36 13.27
C LEU A 76 6.18 -10.77 12.67
N ARG A 77 5.09 -10.12 13.09
CA ARG A 77 3.76 -10.39 12.53
C ARG A 77 3.67 -9.91 11.09
N GLN A 78 4.05 -8.66 10.82
CA GLN A 78 4.01 -8.09 9.48
C GLN A 78 4.82 -8.93 8.50
N ALA A 79 6.06 -9.32 8.82
CA ALA A 79 6.86 -10.14 7.92
C ALA A 79 6.17 -11.47 7.54
N LYS A 80 5.39 -12.06 8.45
CA LYS A 80 4.55 -13.23 8.15
C LYS A 80 3.35 -12.88 7.27
N GLN A 81 2.72 -11.73 7.50
CA GLN A 81 1.59 -11.23 6.71
C GLN A 81 2.01 -10.95 5.26
N GLU A 82 3.11 -10.23 5.07
CA GLU A 82 3.71 -9.93 3.75
C GLU A 82 4.05 -11.21 2.95
N LEU A 83 4.58 -12.25 3.61
CA LEU A 83 4.82 -13.55 2.96
C LEU A 83 3.51 -14.23 2.53
N ASN A 84 2.45 -14.10 3.33
CA ASN A 84 1.13 -14.61 2.98
C ASN A 84 0.48 -13.78 1.86
N HIS A 85 0.69 -12.46 1.85
CA HIS A 85 0.20 -11.58 0.79
C HIS A 85 0.85 -11.93 -0.54
N LEU A 86 2.16 -12.14 -0.57
CA LEU A 86 2.89 -12.60 -1.76
C LEU A 86 2.26 -13.87 -2.36
N SER A 87 1.96 -14.85 -1.52
CA SER A 87 1.28 -16.09 -1.92
C SER A 87 -0.15 -15.82 -2.39
N THR A 88 -0.88 -14.94 -1.70
CA THR A 88 -2.25 -14.54 -2.02
C THR A 88 -2.33 -13.87 -3.38
N PHE A 89 -1.42 -12.94 -3.71
CA PHE A 89 -1.38 -12.31 -5.01
C PHE A 89 -1.02 -13.30 -6.12
N ALA A 90 -0.11 -14.25 -5.87
CA ALA A 90 0.15 -15.33 -6.82
C ALA A 90 -1.10 -16.17 -7.12
N GLU A 91 -1.91 -16.48 -6.10
CA GLU A 91 -3.21 -17.14 -6.29
C GLU A 91 -4.20 -16.29 -7.09
N ILE A 92 -4.24 -14.97 -6.88
CA ILE A 92 -5.08 -14.05 -7.67
C ILE A 92 -4.66 -14.07 -9.15
N PHE A 93 -3.36 -14.01 -9.43
CA PHE A 93 -2.84 -14.12 -10.80
C PHE A 93 -3.26 -15.42 -11.48
N ARG A 94 -3.11 -16.55 -10.79
CA ARG A 94 -3.53 -17.86 -11.31
C ARG A 94 -5.03 -17.93 -11.52
N ALA A 95 -5.83 -17.43 -10.58
CA ALA A 95 -7.29 -17.41 -10.70
C ALA A 95 -7.74 -16.60 -11.92
N LEU A 96 -7.14 -15.42 -12.14
CA LEU A 96 -7.46 -14.56 -13.28
C LEU A 96 -6.82 -15.02 -14.59
N GLU A 97 -5.99 -16.07 -14.58
CA GLU A 97 -5.21 -16.53 -15.74
C GLU A 97 -4.34 -15.41 -16.32
N LEU A 98 -3.62 -14.72 -15.44
CA LEU A 98 -2.71 -13.63 -15.77
C LEU A 98 -1.27 -14.04 -15.42
N THR A 99 -0.33 -13.59 -16.24
CA THR A 99 1.10 -13.68 -15.94
C THR A 99 1.58 -12.34 -15.38
N PRO A 100 2.24 -12.28 -14.21
CA PRO A 100 2.79 -11.04 -13.70
C PRO A 100 3.80 -10.40 -14.66
N GLU A 101 3.88 -9.07 -14.63
CA GLU A 101 4.89 -8.31 -15.39
C GLU A 101 5.88 -7.60 -14.45
N PRO A 102 7.08 -7.22 -14.94
CA PRO A 102 8.04 -6.50 -14.11
C PRO A 102 7.49 -5.18 -13.58
N ALA A 103 7.84 -4.84 -12.34
CA ALA A 103 7.40 -3.59 -11.75
C ALA A 103 7.91 -2.35 -12.50
N HIS A 104 7.04 -1.36 -12.61
CA HIS A 104 7.30 -0.07 -13.21
C HIS A 104 8.40 0.68 -12.44
N TRP A 105 9.27 1.42 -13.13
CA TRP A 105 10.44 2.07 -12.51
C TRP A 105 10.05 3.04 -11.39
N ALA A 106 8.92 3.74 -11.52
CA ALA A 106 8.44 4.66 -10.49
C ALA A 106 7.97 3.90 -9.25
N VAL A 107 7.36 2.72 -9.41
CA VAL A 107 7.01 1.85 -8.28
C VAL A 107 8.29 1.34 -7.61
N LYS A 108 9.29 0.89 -8.38
CA LYS A 108 10.60 0.51 -7.83
C LYS A 108 11.28 1.64 -7.03
N LEU A 109 11.12 2.88 -7.48
CA LEU A 109 11.63 4.05 -6.77
C LEU A 109 10.83 4.35 -5.49
N LEU A 110 9.50 4.17 -5.50
CA LEU A 110 8.65 4.43 -4.33
C LEU A 110 8.72 3.31 -3.28
N SER A 111 8.91 2.06 -3.72
CA SER A 111 9.05 0.87 -2.87
C SER A 111 10.50 0.64 -2.40
N SER A 112 11.41 1.58 -2.66
CA SER A 112 12.81 1.45 -2.26
C SER A 112 12.93 1.47 -0.73
N HIS A 113 13.52 0.43 -0.17
CA HIS A 113 13.67 0.28 1.27
C HIS A 113 14.52 1.37 1.93
N ASN A 114 14.06 1.82 3.08
CA ASN A 114 14.77 2.76 3.95
C ASN A 114 15.41 2.00 5.11
N ASN A 115 16.74 2.10 5.24
CA ASN A 115 17.46 1.48 6.37
C ASN A 115 17.53 2.40 7.60
N TYR A 116 17.05 3.65 7.47
CA TYR A 116 16.91 4.56 8.59
C TYR A 116 15.51 4.39 9.19
N TYR A 117 15.46 3.88 10.44
CA TYR A 117 14.22 3.46 11.09
C TYR A 117 13.10 4.51 11.07
N PRO A 118 13.35 5.80 11.43
CA PRO A 118 12.31 6.83 11.36
C PRO A 118 11.73 7.03 9.97
N LEU A 119 12.59 6.98 8.95
CA LEU A 119 12.16 7.17 7.58
C LEU A 119 11.36 5.98 7.08
N LYS A 120 11.74 4.75 7.47
CA LYS A 120 10.97 3.54 7.19
C LYS A 120 9.57 3.63 7.79
N VAL A 121 9.47 3.93 9.08
CA VAL A 121 8.19 4.04 9.79
C VAL A 121 7.25 5.03 9.11
N MET A 122 7.74 6.21 8.76
CA MET A 122 6.90 7.23 8.12
C MET A 122 6.59 6.89 6.65
N MET A 123 7.60 6.61 5.83
CA MET A 123 7.40 6.45 4.37
C MET A 123 6.76 5.12 3.98
N GLU A 124 7.16 4.02 4.63
CA GLU A 124 6.68 2.69 4.28
C GLU A 124 5.38 2.40 5.03
N HIS A 125 5.37 2.54 6.36
CA HIS A 125 4.20 2.12 7.15
C HIS A 125 3.09 3.16 7.23
N ALA A 126 3.39 4.38 7.69
CA ALA A 126 2.34 5.38 7.87
C ALA A 126 1.71 5.84 6.54
N LEU A 127 2.56 6.22 5.56
CA LEU A 127 2.08 6.79 4.29
C LEU A 127 2.00 5.76 3.16
N GLY A 128 3.03 4.93 3.01
CA GLY A 128 3.19 3.97 1.91
C GLY A 128 2.06 2.94 1.84
N GLU A 129 1.91 2.16 2.91
CA GLU A 129 0.83 1.18 3.07
C GLU A 129 -0.55 1.84 2.99
N GLY A 130 -0.69 3.09 3.47
CA GLY A 130 -1.94 3.86 3.33
C GLY A 130 -2.34 4.09 1.87
N MET A 131 -1.38 4.46 1.01
CA MET A 131 -1.66 4.60 -0.43
C MET A 131 -1.92 3.26 -1.12
N VAL A 132 -1.23 2.19 -0.70
CA VAL A 132 -1.48 0.84 -1.23
C VAL A 132 -2.87 0.35 -0.81
N LEU A 133 -3.27 0.62 0.42
CA LEU A 133 -4.61 0.35 0.93
C LEU A 133 -5.68 1.09 0.10
N ASP A 134 -5.46 2.34 -0.28
CA ASP A 134 -6.38 3.07 -1.18
C ASP A 134 -6.55 2.32 -2.52
N ILE A 135 -5.47 1.75 -3.08
CA ILE A 135 -5.55 0.91 -4.31
C ILE A 135 -6.38 -0.37 -4.07
N PHE A 136 -6.16 -1.07 -2.97
CA PHE A 136 -6.87 -2.33 -2.73
C PHE A 136 -8.33 -2.09 -2.38
N LYS A 137 -8.58 -1.19 -1.44
CA LYS A 137 -9.89 -0.88 -0.88
C LYS A 137 -10.76 -0.12 -1.85
N ASP A 138 -10.25 0.96 -2.42
CA ASP A 138 -11.09 1.87 -3.21
C ASP A 138 -11.09 1.47 -4.68
N LEU A 139 -9.93 1.16 -5.26
CA LEU A 139 -9.87 0.76 -6.67
C LEU A 139 -10.28 -0.71 -6.89
N LEU A 140 -9.52 -1.69 -6.38
CA LEU A 140 -9.72 -3.10 -6.77
C LEU A 140 -11.02 -3.70 -6.25
N LEU A 141 -11.41 -3.44 -4.99
CA LEU A 141 -12.65 -3.99 -4.44
C LEU A 141 -13.91 -3.42 -5.12
N GLN A 142 -13.86 -2.19 -5.64
CA GLN A 142 -15.00 -1.58 -6.32
C GLN A 142 -15.05 -1.94 -7.80
N THR A 143 -13.90 -1.93 -8.48
CA THR A 143 -13.87 -1.96 -9.95
C THR A 143 -13.66 -3.35 -10.56
N LEU A 144 -13.27 -4.37 -9.76
CA LEU A 144 -13.33 -5.75 -10.23
C LEU A 144 -14.79 -6.20 -10.38
N PRO A 145 -15.19 -6.78 -11.53
CA PRO A 145 -16.60 -7.05 -11.82
C PRO A 145 -17.12 -8.28 -11.06
N ASP A 146 -18.15 -8.10 -10.24
CA ASP A 146 -18.78 -9.22 -9.51
C ASP A 146 -19.51 -10.22 -10.45
N SER A 147 -19.71 -9.84 -11.72
CA SER A 147 -20.25 -10.73 -12.76
C SER A 147 -19.25 -11.81 -13.20
N ASP A 148 -17.94 -11.65 -12.96
CA ASP A 148 -16.96 -12.70 -13.22
C ASP A 148 -16.94 -13.69 -12.03
N PRO A 149 -17.17 -15.00 -12.25
CA PRO A 149 -17.30 -15.99 -11.18
C PRO A 149 -16.04 -16.15 -10.31
N ARG A 150 -14.87 -15.69 -10.79
CA ARG A 150 -13.60 -15.76 -10.06
C ARG A 150 -13.44 -14.60 -9.08
N VAL A 151 -14.06 -13.45 -9.36
CA VAL A 151 -13.86 -12.19 -8.64
C VAL A 151 -14.35 -12.22 -7.18
N PRO A 152 -15.49 -12.83 -6.82
CA PRO A 152 -15.91 -12.88 -5.41
C PRO A 152 -14.87 -13.50 -4.47
N GLY A 153 -14.18 -14.56 -4.92
CA GLY A 153 -13.09 -15.19 -4.17
C GLY A 153 -11.86 -14.29 -4.03
N ILE A 154 -11.53 -13.54 -5.09
CA ILE A 154 -10.43 -12.56 -5.11
C ILE A 154 -10.74 -11.40 -4.16
N LYS A 155 -11.94 -10.80 -4.23
CA LYS A 155 -12.35 -9.72 -3.32
C LYS A 155 -12.34 -10.18 -1.85
N LYS A 156 -12.69 -11.44 -1.56
CA LYS A 156 -12.57 -11.99 -0.19
C LYS A 156 -11.11 -11.98 0.29
N LYS A 157 -10.16 -12.37 -0.55
CA LYS A 157 -8.72 -12.33 -0.24
C LYS A 157 -8.23 -10.89 -0.07
N LEU A 158 -8.59 -9.98 -0.98
CA LEU A 158 -8.23 -8.57 -0.89
C LEU A 158 -8.76 -7.90 0.38
N ARG A 159 -9.96 -8.25 0.86
CA ARG A 159 -10.48 -7.73 2.14
C ARG A 159 -9.64 -8.16 3.36
N VAL A 160 -9.04 -9.35 3.31
CA VAL A 160 -8.11 -9.80 4.36
C VAL A 160 -6.85 -8.94 4.32
N VAL A 161 -6.24 -8.80 3.14
CA VAL A 161 -5.07 -7.92 2.93
C VAL A 161 -5.36 -6.50 3.40
N CYS A 162 -6.49 -5.90 3.01
CA CYS A 162 -6.88 -4.54 3.42
C CYS A 162 -6.95 -4.38 4.95
N ARG A 163 -7.44 -5.39 5.68
CA ARG A 163 -7.50 -5.33 7.15
C ARG A 163 -6.10 -5.38 7.76
N GLU A 164 -5.23 -6.21 7.21
CA GLU A 164 -3.85 -6.34 7.68
C GLU A 164 -3.07 -5.05 7.40
N GLU A 165 -3.21 -4.45 6.20
CA GLU A 165 -2.63 -3.14 5.88
C GLU A 165 -3.16 -2.01 6.77
N GLN A 166 -4.43 -2.04 7.16
CA GLN A 166 -4.95 -1.07 8.14
C GLN A 166 -4.25 -1.15 9.49
N GLU A 167 -3.93 -2.36 9.96
CA GLU A 167 -3.17 -2.54 11.19
C GLU A 167 -1.73 -2.03 11.04
N HIS A 168 -1.13 -2.24 9.87
CA HIS A 168 0.21 -1.74 9.58
C HIS A 168 0.27 -0.21 9.55
N VAL A 169 -0.68 0.43 8.85
CA VAL A 169 -0.83 1.89 8.81
C VAL A 169 -1.06 2.46 10.20
N ALA A 170 -1.99 1.90 10.98
CA ALA A 170 -2.29 2.38 12.32
C ALA A 170 -1.06 2.32 13.24
N TRP A 171 -0.26 1.26 13.13
CA TRP A 171 1.00 1.16 13.85
C TRP A 171 2.03 2.18 13.35
N GLY A 172 2.19 2.32 12.03
CA GLY A 172 3.11 3.28 11.41
C GLY A 172 2.80 4.71 11.81
N GLU A 173 1.52 5.08 11.86
CA GLU A 173 1.08 6.39 12.34
C GLU A 173 1.42 6.62 13.82
N LYS A 174 1.11 5.64 14.69
CA LYS A 174 1.43 5.71 16.12
C LYS A 174 2.92 5.94 16.32
N GLU A 175 3.76 5.14 15.67
CA GLU A 175 5.21 5.26 15.80
C GLU A 175 5.76 6.53 15.16
N THR A 176 5.18 7.01 14.07
CA THR A 176 5.56 8.30 13.46
C THR A 176 5.31 9.45 14.43
N ARG A 177 4.17 9.49 15.13
CA ARG A 177 3.88 10.51 16.15
C ARG A 177 4.88 10.46 17.30
N ARG A 178 5.21 9.25 17.79
CA ARG A 178 6.23 9.05 18.83
C ARG A 178 7.60 9.59 18.38
N ILE A 179 8.01 9.23 17.17
CA ILE A 179 9.28 9.64 16.56
C ILE A 179 9.37 11.16 16.40
N LEU A 180 8.30 11.83 15.96
CA LEU A 180 8.28 13.29 15.84
C LEU A 180 8.31 13.99 17.20
N THR A 181 7.78 13.35 18.25
CA THR A 181 7.91 13.86 19.62
C THR A 181 9.35 13.77 20.11
N GLU A 182 10.04 12.66 19.84
CA GLU A 182 11.43 12.44 20.25
C GLU A 182 12.45 13.19 19.39
N MET A 183 12.15 13.35 18.10
CA MET A 183 13.03 13.94 17.09
C MET A 183 12.28 14.98 16.24
N PRO A 184 11.89 16.14 16.83
CA PRO A 184 11.08 17.15 16.15
C PRO A 184 11.75 17.74 14.91
N HIS A 185 13.08 17.71 14.84
CA HIS A 185 13.84 18.15 13.65
C HIS A 185 13.55 17.32 12.39
N LEU A 186 12.95 16.12 12.52
CA LEU A 186 12.55 15.29 11.38
C LEU A 186 11.28 15.78 10.68
N GLN A 187 10.53 16.71 11.28
CA GLN A 187 9.31 17.26 10.68
C GLN A 187 9.57 17.87 9.29
N LEU A 188 10.61 18.71 9.17
CA LEU A 188 10.96 19.37 7.91
C LEU A 188 11.33 18.38 6.79
N PRO A 189 12.29 17.45 6.97
CA PRO A 189 12.60 16.49 5.92
C PRO A 189 11.43 15.52 5.63
N PHE A 190 10.61 15.18 6.62
CA PHE A 190 9.42 14.35 6.40
C PHE A 190 8.39 15.06 5.53
N TYR A 191 8.12 16.34 5.81
CA TYR A 191 7.27 17.17 4.96
C TYR A 191 7.79 17.27 3.53
N GLY A 192 9.11 17.46 3.39
CA GLY A 192 9.78 17.48 2.09
C GLY A 192 9.60 16.19 1.28
N LEU A 193 9.71 15.03 1.94
CA LEU A 193 9.54 13.74 1.29
C LEU A 193 8.08 13.46 0.92
N LEU A 194 7.12 13.85 1.77
CA LEU A 194 5.70 13.77 1.44
C LEU A 194 5.39 14.62 0.20
N GLU A 195 5.86 15.87 0.15
CA GLU A 195 5.71 16.75 -1.02
C GLU A 195 6.34 16.15 -2.28
N LEU A 196 7.55 15.59 -2.16
CA LEU A 196 8.23 14.93 -3.27
C LEU A 196 7.45 13.70 -3.77
N GLN A 197 6.99 12.84 -2.87
CA GLN A 197 6.23 11.64 -3.21
C GLN A 197 4.96 12.00 -3.98
N MET A 198 4.24 13.01 -3.50
CA MET A 198 3.02 13.52 -4.15
C MET A 198 3.30 14.24 -5.49
N ALA A 199 4.52 14.73 -5.72
CA ALA A 199 4.93 15.26 -7.02
C ALA A 199 5.21 14.16 -8.06
N VAL A 200 5.53 12.93 -7.62
CA VAL A 200 5.79 11.78 -8.50
C VAL A 200 4.50 11.08 -8.92
N VAL A 201 3.45 11.12 -8.09
CA VAL A 201 2.16 10.44 -8.34
C VAL A 201 1.57 10.69 -9.74
N PRO A 202 1.52 11.93 -10.28
CA PRO A 202 0.99 12.18 -11.62
C PRO A 202 1.73 11.43 -12.74
N PHE A 203 3.02 11.11 -12.56
CA PHE A 203 3.79 10.38 -13.56
C PHE A 203 3.37 8.91 -13.69
N LEU A 204 2.75 8.33 -12.64
CA LEU A 204 2.18 6.97 -12.70
C LEU A 204 1.00 6.90 -13.67
N THR A 205 0.23 7.98 -13.82
CA THR A 205 -0.93 8.01 -14.74
C THR A 205 -0.57 8.17 -16.21
N LYS A 206 0.64 8.64 -16.53
CA LYS A 206 1.03 8.85 -17.93
C LYS A 206 0.93 7.56 -18.76
N ALA A 207 1.09 6.40 -18.14
CA ALA A 207 0.89 5.11 -18.78
C ALA A 207 -0.56 4.88 -19.27
N PHE A 208 -1.54 5.59 -18.69
CA PHE A 208 -2.98 5.40 -18.93
C PHE A 208 -3.67 6.63 -19.53
N GLN A 209 -3.02 7.80 -19.57
CA GLN A 209 -3.63 9.06 -20.02
C GLN A 209 -4.22 8.98 -21.44
N GLY A 210 -3.58 8.27 -22.37
CA GLY A 210 -4.10 8.10 -23.73
C GLY A 210 -5.27 7.12 -23.87
N ARG A 211 -5.58 6.35 -22.82
CA ARG A 211 -6.64 5.34 -22.78
C ARG A 211 -7.79 5.71 -21.83
N ALA A 212 -7.69 6.85 -21.16
CA ALA A 212 -8.64 7.25 -20.13
C ALA A 212 -9.99 7.69 -20.70
N ALA A 213 -9.99 8.39 -21.85
CA ALA A 213 -11.22 8.92 -22.44
C ALA A 213 -12.17 7.79 -22.89
N GLY A 214 -13.38 7.77 -22.33
CA GLY A 214 -14.42 6.78 -22.63
C GLY A 214 -14.27 5.44 -21.92
N HIS A 215 -13.24 5.24 -21.10
CA HIS A 215 -13.05 3.98 -20.36
C HIS A 215 -13.67 4.09 -18.95
N PRO A 216 -14.64 3.23 -18.58
CA PRO A 216 -15.42 3.37 -17.34
C PRO A 216 -14.59 3.59 -16.08
N VAL A 217 -13.53 2.79 -15.86
CA VAL A 217 -12.67 2.93 -14.68
C VAL A 217 -11.60 4.02 -14.83
N LEU A 218 -10.93 4.11 -15.99
CA LEU A 218 -9.79 5.01 -16.17
C LEU A 218 -10.18 6.49 -16.20
N GLU A 219 -11.42 6.85 -16.52
CA GLU A 219 -11.93 8.22 -16.37
C GLU A 219 -11.84 8.71 -14.91
N HIS A 220 -11.95 7.79 -13.95
CA HIS A 220 -11.82 8.09 -12.53
C HIS A 220 -10.37 8.17 -12.05
N LEU A 221 -9.38 7.84 -12.87
CA LEU A 221 -7.99 7.75 -12.41
C LEU A 221 -7.44 9.09 -11.92
N THR A 222 -7.72 10.19 -12.63
CA THR A 222 -7.24 11.52 -12.20
C THR A 222 -7.92 11.97 -10.90
N PRO A 223 -9.27 11.98 -10.81
CA PRO A 223 -9.93 12.37 -9.55
C PRO A 223 -9.59 11.43 -8.38
N PHE A 224 -9.39 10.13 -8.63
CA PHE A 224 -8.96 9.18 -7.61
C PHE A 224 -7.57 9.53 -7.05
N LEU A 225 -6.62 9.91 -7.90
CA LEU A 225 -5.30 10.32 -7.40
C LEU A 225 -5.32 11.67 -6.69
N ASP A 226 -6.18 12.60 -7.10
CA ASP A 226 -6.40 13.84 -6.35
C ASP A 226 -7.00 13.55 -4.97
N PHE A 227 -7.90 12.57 -4.88
CA PHE A 227 -8.41 12.07 -3.59
C PHE A 227 -7.29 11.47 -2.73
N VAL A 228 -6.49 10.54 -3.27
CA VAL A 228 -5.35 9.93 -2.55
C VAL A 228 -4.38 11.01 -2.06
N ARG A 229 -4.08 11.99 -2.92
CA ARG A 229 -3.23 13.13 -2.57
C ARG A 229 -3.81 13.92 -1.40
N ALA A 230 -5.09 14.30 -1.47
CA ALA A 230 -5.75 15.04 -0.41
C ALA A 230 -5.73 14.28 0.92
N ARG A 231 -6.03 12.97 0.89
CA ARG A 231 -5.99 12.07 2.05
C ARG A 231 -4.58 11.98 2.65
N VAL A 232 -3.55 11.79 1.84
CA VAL A 232 -2.14 11.75 2.30
C VAL A 232 -1.75 13.06 2.98
N PHE A 233 -2.13 14.22 2.42
CA PHE A 233 -1.85 15.51 3.07
C PHE A 233 -2.61 15.66 4.38
N GLU A 234 -3.86 15.20 4.47
CA GLU A 234 -4.63 15.25 5.71
C GLU A 234 -4.04 14.33 6.79
N GLN A 235 -3.69 13.10 6.41
CA GLN A 235 -2.95 12.18 7.29
C GLN A 235 -1.64 12.83 7.76
N GLY A 236 -0.89 13.46 6.84
CA GLY A 236 0.32 14.19 7.16
C GLY A 236 0.10 15.33 8.17
N ARG A 237 -1.03 16.04 8.11
CA ARG A 237 -1.40 17.06 9.11
C ARG A 237 -1.70 16.40 10.47
N ALA A 238 -2.50 15.35 10.48
CA ALA A 238 -2.84 14.60 11.70
C ALA A 238 -1.62 13.95 12.39
N LEU A 239 -0.55 13.70 11.63
CA LEU A 239 0.74 13.22 12.14
C LEU A 239 1.68 14.35 12.60
N GLY A 240 1.34 15.62 12.35
CA GLY A 240 2.21 16.77 12.63
C GLY A 240 3.33 16.97 11.61
N ILE A 241 3.29 16.29 10.46
CA ILE A 241 4.27 16.43 9.38
C ILE A 241 3.97 17.67 8.53
N VAL A 242 2.72 17.78 8.09
CA VAL A 242 2.27 18.88 7.23
C VAL A 242 1.91 20.08 8.11
N PRO A 243 2.52 21.25 7.88
CA PRO A 243 2.19 22.46 8.65
C PRO A 243 0.75 22.93 8.35
N GLU A 244 0.15 23.62 9.32
CA GLU A 244 -1.21 24.17 9.21
C GLU A 244 -1.35 25.10 7.99
N GLU A 245 -0.37 25.99 7.82
CA GLU A 245 -0.26 26.85 6.64
C GLU A 245 0.75 26.27 5.65
N ARG A 246 0.33 26.19 4.37
CA ARG A 246 1.22 25.72 3.31
C ARG A 246 2.41 26.68 3.17
N PRO A 247 3.66 26.22 3.32
CA PRO A 247 4.81 27.10 3.21
C PRO A 247 4.99 27.64 1.80
N GLY A 248 5.58 28.83 1.69
CA GLY A 248 5.99 29.40 0.41
C GLY A 248 6.99 28.52 -0.34
N PHE A 249 7.14 28.76 -1.65
CA PHE A 249 7.93 27.93 -2.56
C PHE A 249 9.35 27.64 -2.05
N ALA A 250 10.09 28.66 -1.59
CA ALA A 250 11.46 28.49 -1.11
C ALA A 250 11.57 27.53 0.09
N LYS A 251 10.66 27.64 1.06
CA LYS A 251 10.62 26.76 2.23
C LYS A 251 10.28 25.32 1.83
N ARG A 252 9.39 25.13 0.86
CA ARG A 252 9.07 23.81 0.30
C ARG A 252 10.28 23.17 -0.40
N GLN A 253 11.01 23.92 -1.20
CA GLN A 253 12.22 23.40 -1.86
C GLN A 253 13.30 23.04 -0.85
N LEU A 254 13.48 23.84 0.21
CA LEU A 254 14.37 23.50 1.30
C LEU A 254 13.94 22.21 2.01
N ALA A 255 12.65 22.05 2.30
CA ALA A 255 12.11 20.82 2.89
C ALA A 255 12.39 19.61 2.00
N ILE A 256 12.09 19.70 0.70
CA ILE A 256 12.36 18.65 -0.29
C ILE A 256 13.86 18.31 -0.32
N ALA A 257 14.73 19.32 -0.35
CA ALA A 257 16.19 19.10 -0.33
C ALA A 257 16.66 18.41 0.95
N ALA A 258 16.15 18.81 2.12
CA ALA A 258 16.43 18.16 3.39
C ALA A 258 15.93 16.71 3.42
N GLY A 259 14.74 16.47 2.88
CA GLY A 259 14.15 15.15 2.70
C GLY A 259 15.00 14.25 1.81
N LEU A 260 15.39 14.75 0.63
CA LEU A 260 16.28 14.03 -0.29
C LEU A 260 17.63 13.72 0.32
N ALA A 261 18.23 14.64 1.08
CA ALA A 261 19.48 14.39 1.79
C ALA A 261 19.33 13.29 2.85
N LEU A 262 18.23 13.30 3.61
CA LEU A 262 17.92 12.25 4.58
C LEU A 262 17.70 10.89 3.91
N TYR A 263 16.94 10.87 2.81
CA TYR A 263 16.71 9.67 2.02
C TYR A 263 18.01 9.13 1.42
N ALA A 264 18.81 9.96 0.76
CA ALA A 264 20.10 9.55 0.22
C ALA A 264 21.01 8.94 1.31
N ARG A 265 21.05 9.55 2.50
CA ARG A 265 21.79 9.02 3.65
C ARG A 265 21.26 7.65 4.09
N SER A 266 19.94 7.42 4.05
CA SER A 266 19.32 6.14 4.42
C SER A 266 19.69 5.00 3.44
N GLN A 267 20.00 5.35 2.20
CA GLN A 267 20.37 4.40 1.14
C GLN A 267 21.82 3.88 1.26
N VAL A 268 22.73 4.60 1.93
CA VAL A 268 24.14 4.20 2.07
C VAL A 268 24.32 3.01 3.05
N ALA A 269 23.27 2.61 3.77
CA ALA A 269 23.26 1.49 4.71
C ALA A 269 22.55 0.22 4.19
N ARG A 270 22.41 0.06 2.86
CA ARG A 270 21.62 -1.03 2.26
C ARG A 270 22.15 -2.41 2.62
N SER A 271 21.23 -3.29 3.04
CA SER A 271 21.33 -4.70 2.68
C SER A 271 20.38 -4.99 1.54
N THR A 272 20.78 -5.89 0.66
CA THR A 272 19.97 -6.25 -0.51
C THR A 272 19.15 -7.50 -0.19
N SER A 273 17.83 -7.43 -0.36
CA SER A 273 17.01 -8.65 -0.48
C SER A 273 17.26 -9.26 -1.86
N LYS A 274 17.38 -10.60 -1.92
CA LYS A 274 17.34 -11.31 -3.22
C LYS A 274 15.91 -11.60 -3.66
N LEU A 275 14.94 -11.60 -2.74
CA LEU A 275 13.55 -11.98 -3.00
C LEU A 275 12.92 -11.09 -4.08
N GLU A 276 13.13 -9.78 -4.05
CA GLU A 276 12.66 -8.83 -5.07
C GLU A 276 13.09 -9.19 -6.51
N LYS A 277 14.15 -10.01 -6.65
CA LYS A 277 14.73 -10.43 -7.94
C LYS A 277 14.33 -11.84 -8.35
N ILE A 278 13.85 -12.66 -7.42
CA ILE A 278 13.61 -14.09 -7.66
C ILE A 278 12.20 -14.55 -7.30
N TYR A 279 11.36 -13.67 -6.73
CA TYR A 279 10.02 -14.03 -6.27
C TYR A 279 9.14 -14.62 -7.39
N LEU A 280 9.22 -14.10 -8.62
CA LEU A 280 8.44 -14.64 -9.75
C LEU A 280 8.78 -16.10 -10.04
N ARG A 281 10.08 -16.41 -10.07
CA ARG A 281 10.58 -17.79 -10.22
C ARG A 281 10.16 -18.68 -9.05
N GLU A 282 10.30 -18.20 -7.81
CA GLU A 282 9.90 -18.99 -6.62
C GLU A 282 8.38 -19.23 -6.55
N LEU A 283 7.58 -18.33 -7.13
CA LEU A 283 6.13 -18.48 -7.26
C LEU A 283 5.71 -19.31 -8.49
N GLY A 284 6.66 -19.74 -9.34
CA GLY A 284 6.43 -20.57 -10.51
C GLY A 284 5.89 -19.83 -11.73
N PHE A 285 6.22 -18.55 -11.90
CA PHE A 285 5.87 -17.75 -13.08
C PHE A 285 7.01 -17.64 -14.11
N GLU A 286 8.23 -18.05 -13.76
CA GLU A 286 9.45 -18.06 -14.60
C GLU A 286 10.16 -19.42 -14.54
#